data_AF-A0AAV3F4P9-F1
#
_entry.id   AF-A0AAV3F4P9-F1
#
_cell.length_a   1.000
_cell.length_b   1.000
_cell.length_c   1.000
_cell.angle_alpha   90.00
_cell.angle_beta   90.00
_cell.angle_gamma   90.00
#
_symmetry.space_group_name_H-M   'P 1'
#
loop_
_entity.id
_entity.type
_entity.pdbx_description
1 polymer ?
#
loop_
_entity_poly.entity_id
_entity_poly.type
_entity_poly.pdbx_seq_one_letter_code
_entity_poly.pdbx_strand_id
1 'polypeptide(L)'
;MATSIKSMVLTGYQGKNAVYNTLKGYIDKLARFTNARQGTLSVKEGTSYTSKTLELAVQTGKGSTDQWGQINRAIKYGLDNDINITIRVIR
;
A
#
# COMPACT_ATOMS: atom_id res chain seq x y z
N MET A 1 -13.69 -4.28 -6.51
CA MET A 1 -12.41 -4.17 -5.79
C MET A 1 -11.92 -2.73 -5.88
N ALA A 2 -11.40 -2.16 -4.80
CA ALA A 2 -10.73 -0.86 -4.80
C ALA A 2 -9.22 -1.07 -4.70
N THR A 3 -8.46 -0.50 -5.63
CA THR A 3 -6.99 -0.67 -5.68
C THR A 3 -6.30 0.68 -5.51
N SER A 4 -5.36 0.75 -4.56
CA SER A 4 -4.39 1.85 -4.50
C SER A 4 -3.09 1.40 -5.15
N ILE A 5 -2.63 2.15 -6.14
CA ILE A 5 -1.36 1.87 -6.83
C ILE A 5 -0.34 2.89 -6.34
N LYS A 6 0.81 2.39 -5.89
CA LYS A 6 1.94 3.18 -5.39
C LYS A 6 3.24 2.68 -6.00
N SER A 7 4.19 3.59 -6.18
CA SER A 7 5.56 3.27 -6.56
C SER A 7 6.51 3.82 -5.52
N MET A 8 7.56 3.06 -5.19
CA MET A 8 8.54 3.45 -4.18
C MET A 8 9.96 3.15 -4.64
N VAL A 9 10.82 4.16 -4.57
CA VAL A 9 12.28 4.01 -4.71
C VAL A 9 12.86 3.86 -3.32
N LEU A 10 13.21 2.63 -2.92
CA LEU A 10 13.58 2.31 -1.54
C LEU A 10 14.76 3.15 -1.02
N THR A 11 15.73 3.47 -1.88
CA THR A 11 16.90 4.30 -1.50
C THR A 11 16.55 5.74 -1.12
N GLY A 12 15.37 6.23 -1.51
CA GLY A 12 14.85 7.55 -1.10
C GLY A 12 14.30 7.60 0.32
N TYR A 13 14.15 6.45 0.98
CA TYR A 13 13.59 6.35 2.34
C TYR A 13 14.72 6.03 3.32
N GLN A 14 15.47 7.07 3.67
CA GLN A 14 16.62 7.00 4.57
C GLN A 14 16.18 7.37 5.99
N GLY A 15 15.84 6.34 6.78
CA GLY A 15 15.41 6.51 8.16
C GLY A 15 14.95 5.20 8.79
N LYS A 16 15.10 5.07 10.11
CA LYS A 16 14.62 3.88 10.84
C LYS A 16 13.11 3.77 10.65
N ASN A 17 12.65 2.63 10.14
CA ASN A 17 11.24 2.36 9.82
C ASN A 17 10.60 3.28 8.74
N ALA A 18 11.37 4.04 7.95
CA ALA A 18 10.81 4.99 6.98
C ALA A 18 9.92 4.33 5.91
N VAL A 19 10.35 3.18 5.38
CA VAL A 19 9.57 2.39 4.41
C VAL A 19 8.31 1.86 5.07
N TYR A 20 8.44 1.25 6.25
CA TYR A 20 7.31 0.69 6.99
C TYR A 20 6.25 1.76 7.31
N ASN A 21 6.64 2.90 7.88
CA ASN A 21 5.72 3.96 8.28
C ASN A 21 4.98 4.54 7.08
N THR A 22 5.65 4.65 5.93
CA THR A 22 5.05 5.12 4.69
C THR A 22 3.99 4.15 4.19
N LEU A 23 4.33 2.86 4.10
CA LEU A 23 3.39 1.82 3.68
C LEU A 23 2.23 1.67 4.66
N LYS A 24 2.50 1.72 5.97
CA LYS A 24 1.48 1.75 7.02
C LYS A 24 0.51 2.91 6.79
N GLY A 25 1.00 4.11 6.49
CA GLY A 25 0.14 5.26 6.20
C GLY A 25 -0.78 5.05 4.98
N TYR A 26 -0.32 4.33 3.95
CA TYR A 26 -1.17 3.97 2.81
C TYR A 26 -2.22 2.92 3.18
N ILE A 27 -1.82 1.89 3.93
CA ILE A 27 -2.72 0.85 4.45
C ILE A 27 -3.80 1.47 5.33
N ASP A 28 -3.43 2.34 6.28
CA ASP A 28 -4.36 3.02 7.19
C ASP A 28 -5.38 3.85 6.41
N LYS A 29 -4.94 4.57 5.37
CA LYS A 29 -5.84 5.34 4.50
C LYS A 29 -6.80 4.44 3.74
N LEU A 30 -6.32 3.29 3.26
CA LEU A 30 -7.15 2.33 2.53
C LEU A 30 -8.17 1.65 3.46
N ALA A 31 -7.73 1.20 4.63
CA ALA A 31 -8.60 0.60 5.64
C ALA A 31 -9.77 1.53 6.00
N ARG A 32 -9.48 2.82 6.19
CA ARG A 32 -10.49 3.85 6.52
C ARG A 32 -11.32 4.34 5.33
N PHE A 33 -10.95 3.99 4.10
CA PHE A 33 -11.70 4.40 2.91
C PHE A 33 -13.00 3.61 2.83
N THR A 34 -14.13 4.30 3.04
CA THR A 34 -15.47 3.71 2.94
C THR A 34 -16.28 4.31 1.80
N ASN A 35 -16.04 5.57 1.46
CA ASN A 35 -16.72 6.24 0.36
C ASN A 35 -15.94 7.45 -0.16
N ALA A 36 -16.23 7.86 -1.39
CA ALA A 36 -15.85 9.14 -1.95
C ALA A 36 -16.85 9.57 -3.02
N ARG A 37 -16.92 10.88 -3.28
CA ARG A 37 -17.72 11.47 -4.34
C ARG A 37 -16.89 12.47 -5.14
N GLN A 38 -16.97 12.40 -6.46
CA GLN A 38 -16.37 13.36 -7.37
C GLN A 38 -17.38 13.71 -8.46
N GLY A 39 -17.93 14.92 -8.39
CA GLY A 39 -19.04 15.34 -9.26
C GLY A 39 -20.27 14.46 -9.09
N THR A 40 -20.68 13.79 -10.16
CA THR A 40 -21.80 12.83 -10.17
C THR A 40 -21.37 11.40 -9.82
N LEU A 41 -20.07 11.12 -9.82
CA LEU A 41 -19.53 9.80 -9.50
C LEU A 41 -19.45 9.62 -7.99
N SER A 42 -19.95 8.50 -7.50
CA SER A 42 -19.82 8.09 -6.09
C SER A 42 -19.33 6.66 -6.02
N VAL A 43 -18.43 6.40 -5.08
CA VAL A 43 -17.88 5.08 -4.80
C VAL A 43 -18.15 4.79 -3.33
N LYS A 44 -18.74 3.63 -3.02
CA LYS A 44 -19.09 3.23 -1.65
C LYS A 44 -18.73 1.76 -1.40
N GLU A 45 -18.18 1.48 -0.22
CA GLU A 45 -17.90 0.13 0.26
C GLU A 45 -19.18 -0.70 0.38
N GLY A 46 -19.10 -1.98 0.04
CA GLY A 46 -20.23 -2.91 0.03
C GLY A 46 -21.15 -2.75 -1.19
N THR A 47 -21.01 -1.69 -1.99
CA THR A 47 -21.80 -1.49 -3.22
C THR A 47 -20.91 -1.40 -4.46
N SER A 48 -19.93 -0.49 -4.45
CA SER A 48 -18.99 -0.29 -5.56
C SER A 48 -17.75 -1.20 -5.44
N TYR A 49 -17.40 -1.63 -4.23
CA TYR A 49 -16.30 -2.56 -3.99
C TYR A 49 -16.50 -3.33 -2.68
N THR A 50 -15.95 -4.54 -2.62
CA THR A 50 -16.05 -5.46 -1.46
C THR A 50 -14.68 -5.85 -0.89
N SER A 51 -13.60 -5.43 -1.56
CA SER A 51 -12.22 -5.75 -1.19
C SER A 51 -11.30 -4.59 -1.55
N LYS A 52 -10.19 -4.49 -0.81
CA LYS A 52 -9.19 -3.43 -0.94
C LYS A 52 -7.82 -4.03 -1.16
N THR A 53 -7.06 -3.43 -2.09
CA THR A 53 -5.71 -3.89 -2.45
C THR A 53 -4.75 -2.71 -2.55
N LEU A 54 -3.56 -2.86 -1.98
CA LEU A 54 -2.40 -2.00 -2.23
C LEU A 54 -1.47 -2.71 -3.22
N GLU A 55 -1.29 -2.13 -4.41
CA GLU A 55 -0.26 -2.56 -5.35
C GLU A 55 0.95 -1.64 -5.20
N LEU A 56 2.10 -2.21 -4.86
CA LEU A 56 3.36 -1.49 -4.67
C LEU A 56 4.38 -1.89 -5.73
N ALA A 57 4.75 -0.94 -6.57
CA ALA A 57 5.88 -1.07 -7.48
C ALA A 57 7.20 -0.67 -6.79
N VAL A 58 8.21 -1.53 -6.88
CA VAL A 58 9.55 -1.29 -6.34
C VAL A 58 10.62 -1.60 -7.39
N GLN A 59 11.68 -0.79 -7.45
CA GLN A 59 12.78 -0.99 -8.40
C GLN A 59 13.61 -2.24 -8.05
N THR A 60 13.96 -3.04 -9.06
CA THR A 60 14.82 -4.23 -8.85
C THR A 60 16.23 -3.83 -8.40
N GLY A 61 16.86 -4.64 -7.56
CA GLY A 61 18.24 -4.42 -7.12
C GLY A 61 18.45 -3.16 -6.27
N LYS A 62 17.36 -2.52 -5.82
CA LYS A 62 17.39 -1.37 -4.92
C LYS A 62 16.89 -1.77 -3.54
N GLY A 63 17.42 -1.08 -2.54
CA GLY A 63 17.03 -1.18 -1.14
C GLY A 63 17.81 -2.22 -0.33
N SER A 64 18.01 -1.92 0.95
CA SER A 64 18.73 -2.79 1.88
C SER A 64 17.86 -3.94 2.41
N THR A 65 18.49 -4.96 2.99
CA THR A 65 17.77 -6.06 3.69
C THR A 65 16.78 -5.52 4.73
N ASP A 66 17.15 -4.47 5.46
CA ASP A 66 16.26 -3.84 6.44
C ASP A 66 15.03 -3.20 5.81
N GLN A 67 15.17 -2.60 4.62
CA GLN A 67 14.06 -2.00 3.90
C GLN A 67 13.10 -3.08 3.38
N TRP A 68 13.62 -4.22 2.93
CA TRP A 68 12.80 -5.38 2.59
C TRP A 68 12.12 -5.99 3.82
N GLY A 69 12.80 -6.05 4.96
CA GLY A 69 12.19 -6.43 6.24
C GLY A 69 11.04 -5.51 6.64
N GLN A 70 11.16 -4.21 6.38
CA GLN A 70 10.09 -3.24 6.59
C GLN A 70 8.89 -3.45 5.64
N ILE A 71 9.13 -3.81 4.38
CA ILE A 71 8.05 -4.17 3.43
C ILE A 71 7.30 -5.40 3.94
N ASN A 72 8.01 -6.45 4.36
CA ASN A 72 7.37 -7.67 4.89
C ASN A 72 6.52 -7.40 6.13
N ARG A 73 7.00 -6.53 7.04
CA ARG A 73 6.21 -6.07 8.19
C ARG A 73 4.96 -5.31 7.75
N ALA A 74 5.05 -4.47 6.72
CA ALA A 74 3.90 -3.75 6.19
C ALA A 74 2.90 -4.69 5.48
N ILE A 75 3.38 -5.73 4.79
CA ILE A 75 2.52 -6.79 4.20
C ILE A 75 1.70 -7.48 5.29
N LYS A 76 2.35 -7.93 6.37
CA LYS A 76 1.65 -8.53 7.50
C LYS A 76 0.61 -7.57 8.09
N TYR A 77 1.01 -6.32 8.34
CA TYR A 77 0.10 -5.29 8.85
C TYR A 77 -1.10 -5.06 7.93
N GLY A 78 -0.91 -5.07 6.61
CA GLY A 78 -2.00 -4.95 5.63
C GLY A 78 -2.99 -6.10 5.72
N LEU A 79 -2.49 -7.34 5.76
CA LEU A 79 -3.33 -8.54 5.88
C LEU A 79 -4.13 -8.54 7.19
N ASP A 80 -3.52 -8.12 8.31
CA ASP A 80 -4.19 -7.98 9.60
C ASP A 80 -5.31 -6.89 9.58
N ASN A 81 -5.35 -6.05 8.54
CA ASN A 81 -6.36 -4.99 8.33
C ASN A 81 -7.23 -5.26 7.08
N ASP A 82 -7.32 -6.51 6.61
CA ASP A 82 -8.10 -6.93 5.43
C ASP A 82 -7.70 -6.19 4.13
N ILE A 83 -6.44 -5.76 4.03
CA ILE A 83 -5.86 -5.14 2.85
C ILE A 83 -4.89 -6.11 2.18
N ASN A 84 -5.24 -6.55 0.96
CA ASN A 84 -4.32 -7.34 0.14
C ASN A 84 -3.14 -6.46 -0.31
N ILE A 85 -1.92 -6.99 -0.27
CA ILE A 85 -0.75 -6.28 -0.80
C ILE A 85 -0.11 -7.09 -1.92
N THR A 86 0.06 -6.45 -3.09
CA THR A 86 0.77 -7.03 -4.23
C THR A 86 2.04 -6.23 -4.49
N ILE A 87 3.20 -6.91 -4.52
CA ILE A 87 4.48 -6.28 -4.85
C ILE A 87 4.81 -6.55 -6.32
N ARG A 88 5.11 -5.49 -7.07
CA ARG A 88 5.64 -5.59 -8.44
C ARG A 88 7.07 -5.06 -8.48
N VAL A 89 7.97 -5.91 -8.93
CA VAL A 89 9.39 -5.55 -9.09
C VAL A 89 9.59 -5.06 -10.52
N ILE A 90 10.02 -3.81 -10.69
CA ILE A 90 10.16 -3.12 -11.99
C ILE A 90 11.62 -2.83 -12.32
N ARG A 91 12.01 -3.07 -13.58
CA ARG A 91 13.36 -2.85 -14.12
C ARG A 91 13.56 -1.43 -14.60
#